data_AF-A0A9W4K5N1-F1
#
_entry.id   AF-A0A9W4K5N1-F1
#
_cell.length_a   1.000
_cell.length_b   1.000
_cell.length_c   1.000
_cell.angle_alpha   90.00
_cell.angle_beta   90.00
_cell.angle_gamma   90.00
#
_symmetry.space_group_name_H-M   'P 1'
#
loop_
_entity.id
_entity.type
_entity.pdbx_description
1 polymer ?
#
loop_
_entity_poly.entity_id
_entity_poly.type
_entity_poly.pdbx_seq_one_letter_code
_entity_poly.pdbx_strand_id
1 'polypeptide(L)'
;MEVQFVQVLHVEHRPPLFKTLLFPSVVLSFSASASEPVWPSTNLDMAESTARLSLPSGPPTGPPIGTAIQPLVVFVARGAPKPTCVVELGQLKHYLRPALIELQEQFERKYGKLEGRSYCYCPLIHKSITPLEPDSDSFKSLTDILMYGRIHRCDIMFVLNHWDSITSDGPSFANIFKGFTDVKVTIRVYGTISADHVSEFHDLDAHKVSAHYQGLIRLEEQFVIDDALRYVVRVEEVRAVRIGVEESVGLMKELTGEPEEQLLERVLWML
;
A
#
# COMPACT_ATOMS: atom_id res chain seq x y z
N MET A 1 47.35 -18.75 -31.80
CA MET A 1 46.05 -18.16 -32.16
C MET A 1 44.98 -19.16 -31.73
N GLU A 2 44.52 -19.01 -30.50
CA GLU A 2 43.41 -19.79 -29.94
C GLU A 2 42.10 -19.20 -30.44
N VAL A 3 41.21 -20.03 -30.97
CA VAL A 3 39.84 -19.67 -31.28
C VAL A 3 38.96 -20.35 -30.24
N GLN A 4 38.37 -19.53 -29.37
CA GLN A 4 37.41 -19.95 -28.36
C GLN A 4 36.11 -20.41 -29.04
N PHE A 5 35.66 -21.63 -28.73
CA PHE A 5 34.30 -22.08 -28.98
C PHE A 5 33.40 -21.64 -27.84
N VAL A 6 32.38 -20.84 -28.17
CA VAL A 6 31.29 -20.45 -27.28
C VAL A 6 30.36 -21.64 -27.10
N GLN A 7 30.26 -22.17 -25.88
CA GLN A 7 29.20 -23.10 -25.49
C GLN A 7 27.96 -22.30 -25.06
N VAL A 8 26.88 -22.43 -25.82
CA VAL A 8 25.55 -21.95 -25.44
C VAL A 8 24.96 -22.95 -24.45
N LEU A 9 24.86 -22.56 -23.17
CA LEU A 9 24.16 -23.34 -22.15
C LEU A 9 22.66 -23.07 -22.27
N HIS A 10 21.95 -24.12 -22.68
CA HIS A 10 20.49 -24.23 -22.70
C HIS A 10 20.00 -24.25 -21.24
N VAL A 11 19.19 -23.26 -20.84
CA VAL A 11 18.52 -23.24 -19.54
C VAL A 11 17.14 -23.89 -19.73
N GLU A 12 16.99 -25.13 -19.26
CA GLU A 12 15.69 -25.79 -19.16
C GLU A 12 14.83 -25.10 -18.09
N HIS A 13 13.71 -24.51 -18.51
CA HIS A 13 12.63 -24.11 -17.61
C HIS A 13 11.94 -25.37 -17.06
N ARG A 14 12.23 -25.74 -15.81
CA ARG A 14 11.37 -26.65 -15.05
C ARG A 14 10.13 -25.88 -14.56
N PRO A 15 8.92 -26.42 -14.70
CA PRO A 15 7.73 -25.85 -14.08
C PRO A 15 7.78 -26.09 -12.55
N PRO A 16 7.27 -25.16 -11.72
CA PRO A 16 7.19 -25.42 -10.29
C PRO A 16 6.13 -26.50 -10.02
N LEU A 17 6.56 -27.52 -9.29
CA LEU A 17 5.72 -28.59 -8.75
C LEU A 17 4.69 -27.99 -7.79
N PHE A 18 3.40 -28.11 -8.16
CA PHE A 18 2.28 -27.89 -7.25
C PHE A 18 2.42 -28.83 -6.04
N LYS A 19 2.80 -28.27 -4.89
CA LYS A 19 2.52 -28.90 -3.59
C LYS A 19 1.13 -28.46 -3.17
N THR A 20 0.23 -29.44 -3.15
CA THR A 20 -1.13 -29.37 -2.61
C THR A 20 -1.07 -28.86 -1.17
N LEU A 21 -1.38 -27.58 -0.95
CA LEU A 21 -1.70 -27.04 0.35
C LEU A 21 -3.21 -26.87 0.40
N LEU A 22 -3.85 -27.72 1.21
CA LEU A 22 -5.25 -27.60 1.57
C LEU A 22 -5.47 -26.25 2.27
N PHE A 23 -6.13 -25.33 1.59
CA PHE A 23 -6.65 -24.12 2.22
C PHE A 23 -8.11 -24.37 2.66
N PRO A 24 -8.51 -24.01 3.88
CA PRO A 24 -9.93 -23.87 4.19
C PRO A 24 -10.48 -22.67 3.42
N SER A 25 -11.55 -22.91 2.65
CA SER A 25 -12.24 -21.94 1.80
C SER A 25 -12.54 -20.64 2.54
N VAL A 26 -11.99 -19.52 2.05
CA VAL A 26 -12.35 -18.18 2.48
C VAL A 26 -13.62 -17.79 1.71
N VAL A 27 -14.78 -18.10 2.29
CA VAL A 27 -16.06 -17.60 1.79
C VAL A 27 -16.22 -16.16 2.31
N LEU A 28 -15.92 -15.17 1.46
CA LEU A 28 -16.37 -13.79 1.69
C LEU A 28 -17.83 -13.70 1.24
N SER A 29 -18.76 -13.97 2.15
CA SER A 29 -20.19 -13.74 1.92
C SER A 29 -20.49 -12.24 1.89
N PHE A 30 -20.84 -11.71 0.73
CA PHE A 30 -21.56 -10.44 0.62
C PHE A 30 -23.06 -10.72 0.70
N SER A 31 -23.67 -10.43 1.85
CA SER A 31 -25.13 -10.43 1.98
C SER A 31 -25.67 -9.06 1.56
N ALA A 32 -26.12 -8.94 0.32
CA ALA A 32 -26.95 -7.83 -0.12
C ALA A 32 -28.39 -8.08 0.35
N SER A 33 -28.78 -7.49 1.49
CA SER A 33 -30.21 -7.37 1.85
C SER A 33 -30.67 -5.96 1.54
N ALA A 34 -31.45 -5.85 0.46
CA ALA A 34 -32.18 -4.64 0.13
C ALA A 34 -33.31 -4.42 1.14
N SER A 35 -33.16 -3.40 1.99
CA SER A 35 -34.28 -2.75 2.66
C SER A 35 -33.95 -1.27 2.77
N GLU A 36 -34.71 -0.46 2.04
CA GLU A 36 -34.60 1.00 1.98
C GLU A 36 -34.72 1.63 3.38
N PRO A 37 -33.80 2.51 3.79
CA PRO A 37 -34.06 3.36 4.94
C PRO A 37 -34.81 4.62 4.47
N VAL A 38 -36.05 4.74 4.94
CA VAL A 38 -36.83 5.98 4.96
C VAL A 38 -36.06 7.02 5.77
N TRP A 39 -35.73 8.16 5.16
CA TRP A 39 -35.05 9.28 5.84
C TRP A 39 -36.04 10.09 6.69
N PRO A 40 -35.79 10.29 8.00
CA PRO A 40 -36.30 11.45 8.68
C PRO A 40 -35.37 12.63 8.42
N SER A 41 -35.90 13.68 7.82
CA SER A 41 -35.29 15.01 7.75
C SER A 41 -34.80 15.45 9.13
N THR A 42 -33.52 15.77 9.29
CA THR A 42 -33.00 16.98 9.98
C THR A 42 -31.48 16.97 10.11
N ASN A 43 -30.92 18.19 10.07
CA ASN A 43 -29.55 18.63 10.40
C ASN A 43 -28.60 18.84 9.21
N LEU A 44 -28.89 19.94 8.52
CA LEU A 44 -28.02 20.67 7.59
C LEU A 44 -26.80 21.35 8.28
N ASP A 45 -26.62 21.19 9.59
CA ASP A 45 -25.62 21.97 10.37
C ASP A 45 -24.27 21.27 10.63
N MET A 46 -24.07 20.02 10.21
CA MET A 46 -22.76 19.35 10.37
C MET A 46 -21.77 19.57 9.21
N ALA A 47 -22.25 20.04 8.05
CA ALA A 47 -21.41 20.16 6.85
C ALA A 47 -20.46 21.38 6.89
N GLU A 48 -20.70 22.36 7.76
CA GLU A 48 -19.90 23.59 7.81
C GLU A 48 -18.66 23.50 8.73
N SER A 49 -18.53 22.44 9.53
CA SER A 49 -17.47 22.34 10.55
C SER A 49 -16.14 21.78 10.04
N THR A 50 -16.15 20.93 9.00
CA THR A 50 -14.94 20.27 8.49
C THR A 50 -14.22 21.05 7.37
N ALA A 51 -14.83 22.12 6.85
CA ALA A 51 -14.25 22.94 5.80
C ALA A 51 -13.07 23.84 6.26
N ARG A 52 -12.87 24.00 7.59
CA ARG A 52 -11.91 24.99 8.16
C ARG A 52 -10.55 24.45 8.61
N LEU A 53 -10.29 23.14 8.50
CA LEU A 53 -8.98 22.58 8.81
C LEU A 53 -8.28 22.20 7.51
N SER A 54 -7.44 23.08 6.98
CA SER A 54 -6.51 22.73 5.91
C SER A 54 -5.56 21.65 6.44
N LEU A 55 -5.78 20.40 6.03
CA LEU A 55 -4.89 19.28 6.36
C LEU A 55 -3.48 19.61 5.85
N PRO A 56 -2.43 19.58 6.70
CA PRO A 56 -1.06 19.81 6.27
C PRO A 56 -0.62 18.70 5.32
N SER A 57 -0.73 18.97 4.02
CA SER A 57 -0.25 18.08 2.96
C SER A 57 1.22 18.35 2.68
N GLY A 58 2.05 17.31 2.67
CA GLY A 58 3.50 17.44 2.47
C GLY A 58 4.28 17.70 3.77
N PRO A 59 5.62 17.81 3.70
CA PRO A 59 6.45 17.97 4.88
C PRO A 59 6.13 19.27 5.65
N PRO A 60 6.23 19.27 7.00
CA PRO A 60 6.02 20.49 7.79
C PRO A 60 7.01 21.62 7.44
N THR A 61 6.61 22.86 7.66
CA THR A 61 7.50 24.01 7.55
C THR A 61 8.34 24.16 8.82
N GLY A 62 9.67 24.04 8.71
CA GLY A 62 10.59 24.20 9.83
C GLY A 62 10.89 22.89 10.59
N PRO A 63 11.67 22.95 11.68
CA PRO A 63 12.10 21.76 12.41
C PRO A 63 10.90 21.01 13.04
N PRO A 64 11.03 19.69 13.28
CA PRO A 64 9.95 18.90 13.84
C PRO A 64 9.55 19.41 15.24
N ILE A 65 8.25 19.48 15.46
CA ILE A 65 7.62 19.77 16.74
C ILE A 65 7.61 18.49 17.56
N GLY A 66 8.21 18.54 18.74
CA GLY A 66 8.34 17.40 19.65
C GLY A 66 9.80 17.16 20.03
N THR A 67 10.04 16.09 20.79
CA THR A 67 11.41 15.68 21.10
C THR A 67 12.07 15.08 19.85
N ALA A 68 13.38 15.27 19.67
CA ALA A 68 14.14 14.70 18.55
C ALA A 68 14.06 13.16 18.43
N ILE A 69 13.50 12.48 19.43
CA ILE A 69 13.33 11.03 19.51
C ILE A 69 12.05 10.58 18.82
N GLN A 70 11.07 11.46 18.63
CA GLN A 70 9.79 11.10 18.04
C GLN A 70 9.85 11.23 16.51
N PRO A 71 9.38 10.20 15.75
CA PRO A 71 9.37 10.27 14.31
C PRO A 71 8.33 11.27 13.80
N LEU A 72 8.56 11.83 12.61
CA LEU A 72 7.51 12.50 11.84
C LEU A 72 6.48 11.44 11.41
N VAL A 73 5.23 11.60 11.85
CA VAL A 73 4.14 10.70 11.48
C VAL A 73 3.51 11.17 10.18
N VAL A 74 3.44 10.28 9.19
CA VAL A 74 2.96 10.61 7.85
C VAL A 74 1.82 9.67 7.49
N PHE A 75 0.60 10.20 7.43
CA PHE A 75 -0.56 9.43 7.01
C PHE A 75 -0.64 9.38 5.49
N VAL A 76 -0.68 8.17 4.92
CA VAL A 76 -0.68 7.97 3.47
C VAL A 76 -1.97 7.31 3.05
N ALA A 77 -2.55 7.82 1.97
CA ALA A 77 -3.66 7.21 1.27
C ALA A 77 -3.40 7.31 -0.23
N ARG A 78 -3.79 6.29 -0.99
CA ARG A 78 -3.62 6.24 -2.44
C ARG A 78 -4.96 6.18 -3.14
N GLY A 79 -5.12 7.00 -4.16
CA GLY A 79 -6.22 6.95 -5.11
C GLY A 79 -5.71 6.56 -6.50
N ALA A 80 -6.54 5.85 -7.26
CA ALA A 80 -6.26 5.63 -8.68
C ALA A 80 -6.82 6.82 -9.50
N PRO A 81 -6.08 7.33 -10.51
CA PRO A 81 -6.62 8.31 -11.44
C PRO A 81 -7.81 7.71 -12.21
N LYS A 82 -8.93 8.45 -12.29
CA LYS A 82 -10.11 8.03 -13.07
C LYS A 82 -9.83 8.17 -14.57
N PRO A 83 -10.15 7.16 -15.40
CA PRO A 83 -9.78 7.15 -16.82
C PRO A 83 -10.53 8.18 -17.68
N THR A 84 -11.67 8.71 -17.23
CA THR A 84 -12.62 9.46 -18.08
C THR A 84 -12.90 10.88 -17.63
N CYS A 85 -12.22 11.39 -16.61
CA CYS A 85 -12.56 12.69 -16.05
C CYS A 85 -11.31 13.56 -15.92
N VAL A 86 -11.35 14.74 -16.54
CA VAL A 86 -10.37 15.84 -16.36
C VAL A 86 -10.57 16.40 -14.94
N VAL A 87 -10.36 15.55 -13.93
CA VAL A 87 -10.37 15.97 -12.53
C VAL A 87 -8.97 16.48 -12.25
N GLU A 88 -8.88 17.74 -11.83
CA GLU A 88 -7.60 18.32 -11.42
C GLU A 88 -6.97 17.47 -10.31
N LEU A 89 -5.65 17.31 -10.35
CA LEU A 89 -4.90 16.50 -9.39
C LEU A 89 -5.20 16.89 -7.93
N GLY A 90 -5.38 18.19 -7.66
CA GLY A 90 -5.75 18.70 -6.34
C GLY A 90 -7.13 18.22 -5.86
N GLN A 91 -8.10 18.09 -6.76
CA GLN A 91 -9.42 17.54 -6.44
C GLN A 91 -9.34 16.05 -6.15
N LEU A 92 -8.53 15.28 -6.90
CA LEU A 92 -8.29 13.86 -6.62
C LEU A 92 -7.67 13.66 -5.22
N LYS A 93 -6.67 14.47 -4.86
CA LYS A 93 -6.09 14.44 -3.50
C LYS A 93 -7.11 14.82 -2.42
N HIS A 94 -8.04 15.73 -2.72
CA HIS A 94 -9.11 16.10 -1.79
C HIS A 94 -10.03 14.92 -1.46
N TYR A 95 -10.35 14.05 -2.43
CA TYR A 95 -11.18 12.87 -2.19
C TYR A 95 -10.55 11.84 -1.24
N LEU A 96 -9.24 11.89 -1.02
CA LEU A 96 -8.54 10.99 -0.09
C LEU A 96 -8.60 11.47 1.37
N ARG A 97 -9.04 12.69 1.63
CA ARG A 97 -9.11 13.26 2.98
C ARG A 97 -9.89 12.41 3.98
N PRO A 98 -11.09 11.87 3.66
CA PRO A 98 -11.84 11.05 4.61
C PRO A 98 -11.05 9.81 5.06
N ALA A 99 -10.41 9.10 4.13
CA ALA A 99 -9.60 7.92 4.43
C ALA A 99 -8.36 8.27 5.29
N LEU A 100 -7.75 9.42 5.03
CA LEU A 100 -6.62 9.92 5.82
C LEU A 100 -7.02 10.30 7.25
N ILE A 101 -8.18 10.93 7.42
CA ILE A 101 -8.72 11.29 8.74
C ILE A 101 -9.08 10.02 9.52
N GLU A 102 -9.74 9.06 8.88
CA GLU A 102 -10.07 7.79 9.52
C GLU A 102 -8.81 7.04 9.97
N LEU A 103 -7.77 6.99 9.14
CA LEU A 103 -6.50 6.36 9.49
C LEU A 103 -5.81 7.06 10.68
N GLN A 104 -5.87 8.39 10.73
CA GLN A 104 -5.39 9.14 11.90
C GLN A 104 -6.20 8.79 13.15
N GLU A 105 -7.53 8.74 13.07
CA GLU A 105 -8.37 8.42 14.22
C GLU A 105 -8.09 7.01 14.75
N GLN A 106 -7.83 6.04 13.87
CA GLN A 106 -7.40 4.68 14.26
C GLN A 106 -6.04 4.72 14.96
N PHE A 107 -5.10 5.51 14.44
CA PHE A 107 -3.78 5.68 15.04
C PHE A 107 -3.88 6.32 16.44
N GLU A 108 -4.62 7.41 16.58
CA GLU A 108 -4.78 8.11 17.86
C GLU A 108 -5.52 7.27 18.90
N ARG A 109 -6.45 6.39 18.47
CA ARG A 109 -7.08 5.40 19.34
C ARG A 109 -6.09 4.41 19.95
N LYS A 110 -5.09 3.96 19.19
CA LYS A 110 -4.08 2.99 19.69
C LYS A 110 -2.91 3.67 20.42
N TYR A 111 -2.45 4.83 19.94
CA TYR A 111 -1.19 5.44 20.37
C TYR A 111 -1.34 6.78 21.10
N GLY A 112 -2.57 7.26 21.28
CA GLY A 112 -2.87 8.56 21.87
C GLY A 112 -2.82 9.71 20.86
N LYS A 113 -3.26 10.89 21.31
CA LYS A 113 -3.36 12.09 20.48
C LYS A 113 -2.01 12.56 19.92
N LEU A 114 -2.05 13.21 18.76
CA LEU A 114 -0.88 13.81 18.10
C LEU A 114 -0.51 15.21 18.62
N GLU A 115 -1.19 15.72 19.66
CA GLU A 115 -0.86 17.02 20.27
C GLU A 115 0.63 17.09 20.67
N GLY A 116 1.35 18.08 20.15
CA GLY A 116 2.80 18.24 20.40
C GLY A 116 3.71 17.34 19.56
N ARG A 117 3.17 16.62 18.56
CA ARG A 117 3.94 15.84 17.58
C ARG A 117 3.86 16.44 16.19
N SER A 118 4.96 16.37 15.45
CA SER A 118 4.96 16.61 14.01
C SER A 118 4.26 15.49 13.27
N TYR A 119 3.23 15.85 12.50
CA TYR A 119 2.58 14.95 11.55
C TYR A 119 2.17 15.69 10.27
N CYS A 120 1.99 14.93 9.19
CA CYS A 120 1.42 15.44 7.95
C CYS A 120 0.68 14.34 7.17
N TYR A 121 0.03 14.75 6.09
CA TYR A 121 -0.67 13.85 5.18
C TYR A 121 0.03 13.79 3.82
N CYS A 122 0.03 12.61 3.22
CA CYS A 122 0.60 12.35 1.92
C CYS A 122 -0.42 11.62 1.03
N PRO A 123 -1.38 12.35 0.43
CA PRO A 123 -2.29 11.78 -0.56
C PRO A 123 -1.56 11.50 -1.87
N LEU A 124 -1.57 10.25 -2.31
CA LEU A 124 -0.91 9.77 -3.53
C LEU A 124 -1.95 9.46 -4.61
N ILE A 125 -1.68 9.85 -5.85
CA ILE A 125 -2.52 9.54 -7.01
C ILE A 125 -1.71 8.67 -7.97
N HIS A 126 -1.94 7.37 -7.89
CA HIS A 126 -1.16 6.35 -8.60
C HIS A 126 -1.94 5.03 -8.75
N LYS A 127 -1.91 4.44 -9.96
CA LYS A 127 -2.50 3.11 -10.21
C LYS A 127 -1.60 2.04 -9.62
N SER A 128 -2.17 1.03 -8.94
CA SER A 128 -1.40 -0.02 -8.25
C SER A 128 -0.55 -0.85 -9.20
N ILE A 129 -1.10 -1.20 -10.36
CA ILE A 129 -0.51 -2.15 -11.30
C ILE A 129 0.55 -1.52 -12.22
N THR A 130 0.84 -0.22 -12.05
CA THR A 130 1.83 0.48 -12.88
C THR A 130 3.04 0.86 -12.03
N PRO A 131 4.26 0.89 -12.59
CA PRO A 131 5.42 1.46 -11.91
C PRO A 131 5.16 2.91 -11.48
N LEU A 132 5.65 3.28 -10.31
CA LEU A 132 5.58 4.65 -9.81
C LEU A 132 6.70 5.46 -10.47
N GLU A 133 6.31 6.27 -11.46
CA GLU A 133 7.25 7.09 -12.22
C GLU A 133 8.03 8.08 -11.32
N PRO A 134 9.37 8.17 -11.45
CA PRO A 134 10.21 9.04 -10.61
C PRO A 134 9.89 10.53 -10.71
N ASP A 135 9.31 10.99 -11.82
CA ASP A 135 8.93 12.38 -12.05
C ASP A 135 7.50 12.70 -11.61
N SER A 136 6.73 11.68 -11.21
CA SER A 136 5.35 11.82 -10.74
C SER A 136 5.25 12.65 -9.46
N ASP A 137 4.11 13.35 -9.30
CA ASP A 137 3.79 14.10 -8.10
C ASP A 137 3.77 13.23 -6.83
N SER A 138 3.35 11.96 -6.95
CA SER A 138 3.33 11.02 -5.84
C SER A 138 4.74 10.59 -5.40
N PHE A 139 5.64 10.33 -6.37
CA PHE A 139 7.03 10.05 -6.06
C PHE A 139 7.70 11.25 -5.37
N LYS A 140 7.51 12.45 -5.93
CA LYS A 140 8.01 13.71 -5.34
C LYS A 140 7.51 13.92 -3.92
N SER A 141 6.21 13.74 -3.68
CA SER A 141 5.60 13.91 -2.36
C SER A 141 6.24 12.99 -1.31
N LEU A 142 6.55 11.73 -1.68
CA LEU A 142 7.24 10.79 -0.79
C LEU A 142 8.69 11.20 -0.55
N THR A 143 9.42 11.58 -1.61
CA THR A 143 10.84 11.96 -1.48
C THR A 143 11.03 13.27 -0.74
N ASP A 144 10.10 14.23 -0.84
CA ASP A 144 10.15 15.50 -0.11
C ASP A 144 10.07 15.27 1.40
N ILE A 145 9.25 14.29 1.82
CA ILE A 145 9.13 13.85 3.22
C ILE A 145 10.42 13.17 3.70
N LEU A 146 11.02 12.31 2.87
CA LEU A 146 12.30 11.68 3.20
C LEU A 146 13.44 12.71 3.27
N MET A 147 13.45 13.69 2.36
CA MET A 147 14.38 14.82 2.39
C MET A 147 14.22 15.65 3.66
N TYR A 148 12.98 15.88 4.11
CA TYR A 148 12.72 16.52 5.39
C TYR A 148 13.35 15.75 6.55
N GLY A 149 13.14 14.42 6.61
CA GLY A 149 13.75 13.54 7.61
C GLY A 149 15.27 13.65 7.62
N ARG A 150 15.90 13.65 6.45
CA ARG A 150 17.35 13.85 6.30
C ARG A 150 17.81 15.21 6.81
N ILE A 151 17.19 16.30 6.34
CA ILE A 151 17.59 17.68 6.68
C ILE A 151 17.52 17.91 8.19
N HIS A 152 16.48 17.39 8.84
CA HIS A 152 16.24 17.60 10.26
C HIS A 152 16.71 16.45 11.16
N ARG A 153 17.37 15.43 10.59
CA ARG A 153 17.82 14.21 11.31
C ARG A 153 16.70 13.58 12.14
N CYS A 154 15.54 13.44 11.53
CA CYS A 154 14.33 12.93 12.14
C CYS A 154 13.95 11.58 11.51
N ASP A 155 13.58 10.62 12.35
CA ASP A 155 13.00 9.35 11.91
C ASP A 155 11.66 9.62 11.20
N ILE A 156 11.32 8.82 10.18
CA ILE A 156 10.06 8.92 9.45
C ILE A 156 9.20 7.69 9.74
N MET A 157 7.90 7.91 10.00
CA MET A 157 6.92 6.84 10.11
C MET A 157 5.79 7.06 9.11
N PHE A 158 5.75 6.24 8.06
CA PHE A 158 4.60 6.19 7.15
C PHE A 158 3.52 5.30 7.74
N VAL A 159 2.34 5.85 7.98
CA VAL A 159 1.16 5.12 8.47
C VAL A 159 0.25 4.86 7.28
N LEU A 160 -0.07 3.59 7.05
CA LEU A 160 -0.84 3.11 5.89
C LEU A 160 -2.10 2.35 6.35
N ASN A 161 -3.20 2.44 5.61
CA ASN A 161 -4.39 1.61 5.86
C ASN A 161 -4.28 0.20 5.25
N HIS A 162 -3.41 0.03 4.26
CA HIS A 162 -3.10 -1.24 3.60
C HIS A 162 -1.65 -1.23 3.12
N TRP A 163 -1.03 -2.40 2.95
CA TRP A 163 0.36 -2.50 2.53
C TRP A 163 0.65 -1.80 1.18
N ASP A 164 -0.28 -1.91 0.23
CA ASP A 164 -0.17 -1.36 -1.12
C ASP A 164 -0.56 0.14 -1.22
N SER A 165 -0.63 0.84 -0.08
CA SER A 165 -1.01 2.27 -0.04
C SER A 165 0.05 3.22 -0.59
N ILE A 166 1.29 2.77 -0.83
CA ILE A 166 2.35 3.58 -1.46
C ILE A 166 2.44 3.23 -2.94
N THR A 167 2.88 2.00 -3.20
CA THR A 167 2.93 1.38 -4.52
C THR A 167 2.89 -0.11 -4.29
N SER A 168 2.56 -0.84 -5.34
CA SER A 168 2.58 -2.30 -5.34
C SER A 168 3.52 -2.86 -6.40
N ASP A 169 4.37 -1.99 -6.97
CA ASP A 169 5.52 -2.36 -7.76
C ASP A 169 6.78 -2.38 -6.87
N GLY A 170 7.35 -3.57 -6.64
CA GLY A 170 8.52 -3.75 -5.77
C GLY A 170 9.74 -2.92 -6.18
N PRO A 171 10.12 -2.87 -7.48
CA PRO A 171 11.18 -1.98 -7.96
C PRO A 171 10.93 -0.50 -7.65
N SER A 172 9.72 0.00 -7.88
CA SER A 172 9.32 1.37 -7.54
C SER A 172 9.41 1.64 -6.05
N PHE A 173 8.92 0.70 -5.22
CA PHE A 173 9.05 0.78 -3.77
C PHE A 173 10.51 0.90 -3.35
N ALA A 174 11.37 0.02 -3.87
CA ALA A 174 12.79 0.04 -3.58
C ALA A 174 13.45 1.35 -4.00
N ASN A 175 13.05 1.89 -5.16
CA ASN A 175 13.58 3.13 -5.71
C ASN A 175 13.28 4.37 -4.85
N ILE A 176 12.12 4.43 -4.18
CA ILE A 176 11.76 5.52 -3.26
C ILE A 176 12.81 5.65 -2.14
N PHE A 177 13.24 4.53 -1.56
CA PHE A 177 14.11 4.51 -0.37
C PHE A 177 15.59 4.37 -0.69
N LYS A 178 15.96 3.93 -1.90
CA LYS A 178 17.35 3.65 -2.31
C LYS A 178 18.30 4.81 -2.01
N GLY A 179 17.82 6.04 -2.18
CA GLY A 179 18.59 7.25 -1.96
C GLY A 179 18.61 7.75 -0.53
N PHE A 180 18.00 7.07 0.46
CA PHE A 180 17.72 7.58 1.81
C PHE A 180 18.12 6.61 2.94
N THR A 181 19.20 5.85 2.76
CA THR A 181 19.68 4.85 3.73
C THR A 181 20.13 5.43 5.08
N ASP A 182 20.39 6.73 5.13
CA ASP A 182 20.73 7.53 6.32
C ASP A 182 19.51 7.97 7.14
N VAL A 183 18.30 7.85 6.60
CA VAL A 183 17.06 8.18 7.29
C VAL A 183 16.42 6.90 7.77
N LYS A 184 16.10 6.79 9.07
CA LYS A 184 15.36 5.63 9.56
C LYS A 184 13.89 5.76 9.20
N VAL A 185 13.38 4.81 8.43
CA VAL A 185 12.01 4.83 7.91
C VAL A 185 11.24 3.60 8.38
N THR A 186 10.18 3.82 9.14
CA THR A 186 9.23 2.79 9.56
C THR A 186 7.96 2.90 8.72
N ILE A 187 7.46 1.77 8.22
CA ILE A 187 6.14 1.67 7.61
C ILE A 187 5.24 0.95 8.61
N ARG A 188 4.24 1.67 9.11
CA ARG A 188 3.25 1.18 10.05
C ARG A 188 1.96 0.91 9.29
N VAL A 189 1.61 -0.35 9.09
CA VAL A 189 0.41 -0.76 8.36
C VAL A 189 -0.68 -1.09 9.35
N TYR A 190 -1.82 -0.43 9.26
CA TYR A 190 -3.06 -0.90 9.86
C TYR A 190 -3.64 -2.00 8.97
N GLY A 191 -3.95 -3.16 9.50
CA GLY A 191 -4.49 -4.24 8.69
C GLY A 191 -4.63 -5.54 9.45
N THR A 192 -5.19 -6.54 8.79
CA THR A 192 -5.43 -7.86 9.37
C THR A 192 -4.31 -8.80 8.95
N ILE A 193 -3.49 -9.26 9.90
CA ILE A 193 -2.36 -10.17 9.63
C ILE A 193 -2.63 -11.61 10.09
N SER A 194 -3.45 -11.81 11.12
CA SER A 194 -3.71 -13.15 11.67
C SER A 194 -5.00 -13.77 11.13
N ALA A 195 -5.09 -15.10 11.24
CA ALA A 195 -6.30 -15.87 10.99
C ALA A 195 -7.46 -15.50 11.94
N ASP A 196 -7.17 -14.76 13.01
CA ASP A 196 -8.15 -14.34 14.02
C ASP A 196 -8.93 -13.08 13.59
N HIS A 197 -8.65 -12.56 12.39
CA HIS A 197 -9.33 -11.43 11.78
C HIS A 197 -9.28 -10.12 12.58
N VAL A 198 -8.30 -9.96 13.47
CA VAL A 198 -8.11 -8.73 14.25
C VAL A 198 -7.25 -7.75 13.46
N SER A 199 -7.79 -6.56 13.22
CA SER A 199 -7.06 -5.46 12.60
C SER A 199 -6.15 -4.78 13.61
N GLU A 200 -4.85 -4.75 13.33
CA GLU A 200 -3.85 -4.14 14.18
C GLU A 200 -2.82 -3.35 13.37
N PHE A 201 -2.01 -2.57 14.08
CA PHE A 201 -0.87 -1.87 13.49
C PHE A 201 0.39 -2.73 13.57
N HIS A 202 1.10 -2.80 12.45
CA HIS A 202 2.30 -3.60 12.28
C HIS A 202 3.44 -2.76 11.71
N ASP A 203 4.60 -2.84 12.35
CA ASP A 203 5.76 -2.03 11.99
C ASP A 203 6.71 -2.80 11.08
N LEU A 204 7.13 -2.14 10.02
CA LEU A 204 8.01 -2.66 8.98
C LEU A 204 9.18 -1.71 8.81
N ASP A 205 10.38 -2.25 8.71
CA ASP A 205 11.55 -1.48 8.29
C ASP A 205 11.53 -1.33 6.77
N ALA A 206 11.35 -0.10 6.28
CA ALA A 206 11.25 0.17 4.84
C ALA A 206 12.53 -0.24 4.09
N HIS A 207 13.69 -0.14 4.73
CA HIS A 207 14.97 -0.49 4.12
C HIS A 207 15.15 -2.00 4.03
N LYS A 208 14.66 -2.77 5.01
CA LYS A 208 14.63 -4.24 4.92
C LYS A 208 13.71 -4.71 3.81
N VAL A 209 12.52 -4.11 3.69
CA VAL A 209 11.60 -4.42 2.59
C VAL A 209 12.23 -4.05 1.24
N SER A 210 12.84 -2.87 1.13
CA SER A 210 13.54 -2.44 -0.08
C SER A 210 14.66 -3.41 -0.46
N ALA A 211 15.47 -3.84 0.51
CA ALA A 211 16.52 -4.83 0.29
C ALA A 211 15.97 -6.19 -0.18
N HIS A 212 14.82 -6.61 0.35
CA HIS A 212 14.13 -7.80 -0.13
C HIS A 212 13.69 -7.67 -1.60
N TYR A 213 13.02 -6.58 -1.97
CA TYR A 213 12.60 -6.33 -3.36
C TYR A 213 13.76 -6.19 -4.35
N GLN A 214 14.94 -5.78 -3.88
CA GLN A 214 16.17 -5.75 -4.67
C GLN A 214 16.86 -7.12 -4.77
N GLY A 215 16.33 -8.17 -4.11
CA GLY A 215 16.92 -9.50 -4.05
C GLY A 215 18.19 -9.59 -3.19
N LEU A 216 18.46 -8.58 -2.35
CA LEU A 216 19.63 -8.54 -1.47
C LEU A 216 19.45 -9.38 -0.21
N ILE A 217 18.21 -9.65 0.19
CA ILE A 217 17.87 -10.52 1.32
C ILE A 217 16.92 -11.62 0.84
N ARG A 218 17.31 -12.87 1.09
CA ARG A 218 16.47 -14.06 0.88
C ARG A 218 15.83 -14.47 2.20
N LEU A 219 14.51 -14.61 2.18
CA LEU A 219 13.71 -14.90 3.39
C LEU A 219 13.96 -16.30 3.92
N GLU A 220 14.23 -17.25 3.02
CA GLU A 220 14.46 -18.68 3.33
C GLU A 220 15.73 -18.92 4.17
N GLU A 221 16.67 -17.97 4.16
CA GLU A 221 18.00 -18.12 4.77
C GLU A 221 18.12 -17.46 6.16
N GLN A 222 17.11 -16.70 6.61
CA GLN A 222 17.09 -16.06 7.93
C GLN A 222 16.15 -16.81 8.88
N PHE A 223 16.70 -17.50 9.88
CA PHE A 223 15.93 -18.24 10.91
C PHE A 223 15.06 -17.35 11.83
N VAL A 224 15.23 -16.03 11.76
CA VAL A 224 14.43 -15.03 12.48
C VAL A 224 13.89 -14.04 11.44
N ILE A 225 12.98 -14.51 10.59
CA ILE A 225 12.22 -13.61 9.72
C ILE A 225 11.32 -12.80 10.65
N ASP A 226 11.44 -11.49 10.58
CA ASP A 226 10.51 -10.56 11.21
C ASP A 226 9.09 -10.89 10.71
N ASP A 227 8.16 -11.19 11.63
CA ASP A 227 6.78 -11.58 11.29
C ASP A 227 6.13 -10.56 10.35
N ALA A 228 6.56 -9.29 10.43
CA ALA A 228 6.12 -8.22 9.57
C ALA A 228 6.66 -8.35 8.12
N LEU A 229 7.92 -8.74 7.91
CA LEU A 229 8.45 -8.96 6.55
C LEU A 229 7.81 -10.19 5.89
N ARG A 230 7.47 -11.22 6.69
CA ARG A 230 6.69 -12.37 6.23
C ARG A 230 5.28 -11.99 5.77
N TYR A 231 4.68 -10.98 6.42
CA TYR A 231 3.40 -10.42 6.00
C TYR A 231 3.45 -9.79 4.61
N VAL A 232 4.48 -8.98 4.33
CA VAL A 232 4.68 -8.36 3.01
C VAL A 232 4.67 -9.41 1.90
N VAL A 233 5.40 -10.50 2.11
CA VAL A 233 5.49 -11.59 1.13
C VAL A 233 4.17 -12.31 0.95
N ARG A 234 3.48 -12.62 2.05
CA ARG A 234 2.18 -13.30 1.97
C ARG A 234 1.12 -12.45 1.29
N VAL A 235 1.13 -11.14 1.51
CA VAL A 235 0.24 -10.20 0.81
C VAL A 235 0.56 -10.14 -0.68
N GLU A 236 1.83 -10.11 -1.06
CA GLU A 236 2.24 -10.13 -2.48
C GLU A 236 1.90 -11.47 -3.16
N GLU A 237 2.07 -12.62 -2.47
CA GLU A 237 1.68 -13.94 -3.00
C GLU A 237 0.17 -14.01 -3.28
N VAL A 238 -0.67 -13.61 -2.31
CA VAL A 238 -2.13 -13.55 -2.49
C VAL A 238 -2.50 -12.57 -3.59
N ARG A 239 -1.80 -11.45 -3.70
CA ARG A 239 -2.03 -10.45 -4.75
C ARG A 239 -1.66 -10.96 -6.14
N ALA A 240 -0.54 -11.66 -6.29
CA ALA A 240 -0.14 -12.25 -7.57
C ALA A 240 -1.21 -13.24 -8.07
N VAL A 241 -1.78 -14.04 -7.16
CA VAL A 241 -2.92 -14.91 -7.47
C VAL A 241 -4.14 -14.08 -7.87
N ARG A 242 -4.48 -13.03 -7.13
CA ARG A 242 -5.64 -12.17 -7.44
C ARG A 242 -5.51 -11.50 -8.81
N ILE A 243 -4.35 -10.94 -9.14
CA ILE A 243 -4.09 -10.32 -10.45
C ILE A 243 -4.21 -11.36 -11.56
N GLY A 244 -3.63 -12.54 -11.37
CA GLY A 244 -3.75 -13.63 -12.35
C GLY A 244 -5.21 -14.06 -12.57
N VAL A 245 -6.03 -14.07 -11.51
CA VAL A 245 -7.47 -14.33 -11.60
C VAL A 245 -8.19 -13.20 -12.35
N GLU A 246 -7.96 -11.94 -12.00
CA GLU A 246 -8.55 -10.76 -12.65
C GLU A 246 -8.21 -10.73 -14.15
N GLU A 247 -6.96 -10.95 -14.53
CA GLU A 247 -6.50 -11.02 -15.92
C GLU A 247 -7.14 -12.18 -16.69
N SER A 248 -7.22 -13.36 -16.05
CA SER A 248 -7.86 -14.54 -16.65
C SER A 248 -9.35 -14.32 -16.86
N VAL A 249 -10.03 -13.68 -15.91
CA VAL A 249 -11.46 -13.33 -16.02
C VAL A 249 -11.68 -12.28 -17.11
N GLY A 250 -10.81 -11.29 -17.22
CA GLY A 250 -10.83 -10.32 -18.32
C GLY A 250 -10.70 -11.00 -19.69
N LEU A 251 -9.74 -11.90 -19.83
CA LEU A 251 -9.55 -12.68 -21.06
C LEU A 251 -10.77 -13.58 -21.35
N MET A 252 -11.33 -14.24 -20.34
CA MET A 252 -12.52 -15.07 -20.50
C MET A 252 -13.74 -14.25 -20.94
N LYS A 253 -13.91 -13.05 -20.39
CA LYS A 253 -14.96 -12.11 -20.82
C LYS A 253 -14.79 -11.72 -22.28
N GLU A 254 -13.57 -11.43 -22.72
CA GLU A 254 -13.27 -11.11 -24.13
C GLU A 254 -13.55 -12.28 -25.08
N LEU A 255 -13.24 -13.51 -24.64
CA LEU A 255 -13.39 -14.72 -25.47
C LEU A 255 -14.81 -15.30 -25.47
N THR A 256 -15.55 -15.16 -24.37
CA THR A 256 -16.87 -15.80 -24.18
C THR A 256 -18.03 -14.82 -24.27
N GLY A 257 -17.79 -13.52 -24.05
CA GLY A 257 -18.83 -12.51 -23.91
C GLY A 257 -19.68 -12.64 -22.65
N GLU A 258 -19.35 -13.58 -21.75
CA GLU A 258 -20.06 -13.75 -20.48
C GLU A 258 -19.76 -12.59 -19.52
N PRO A 259 -20.75 -12.19 -18.68
CA PRO A 259 -20.55 -11.12 -17.70
C PRO A 259 -19.52 -11.52 -16.64
N GLU A 260 -18.71 -10.53 -16.28
CA GLU A 260 -17.54 -10.67 -15.39
C GLU A 260 -17.89 -11.31 -14.04
N GLU A 261 -19.05 -10.96 -13.45
CA GLU A 261 -19.52 -11.50 -12.17
C GLU A 261 -19.70 -13.03 -12.19
N GLN A 262 -20.23 -13.59 -13.27
CA GLN A 262 -20.44 -15.04 -13.40
C GLN A 262 -19.12 -15.80 -13.60
N LEU A 263 -18.18 -15.18 -14.33
CA LEU A 263 -16.85 -15.72 -14.54
C LEU A 263 -16.03 -15.71 -13.24
N LEU A 264 -16.12 -14.63 -12.47
CA LEU A 264 -15.45 -14.50 -11.18
C LEU A 264 -15.97 -15.54 -10.19
N GLU A 265 -17.29 -15.75 -10.14
CA GLU A 265 -17.91 -16.77 -9.28
C GLU A 265 -17.42 -18.18 -9.65
N ARG A 266 -17.38 -18.53 -10.94
CA ARG A 266 -16.85 -19.83 -11.40
C ARG A 266 -15.37 -20.02 -11.05
N VAL A 267 -14.55 -18.99 -11.17
CA VAL A 267 -13.12 -19.07 -10.83
C VAL A 267 -12.92 -19.23 -9.32
N LEU A 268 -13.70 -18.50 -8.52
CA LEU A 268 -13.67 -18.63 -7.06
C LEU A 268 -14.11 -20.02 -6.58
N TRP A 269 -15.00 -20.71 -7.31
CA TRP A 269 -15.38 -22.10 -7.01
C TRP A 269 -14.30 -23.14 -7.34
N MET A 270 -13.31 -22.80 -8.17
CA MET A 270 -12.21 -23.69 -8.53
C MET A 270 -10.98 -23.56 -7.62
N LEU A 271 -10.94 -22.53 -6.77
CA LEU A 271 -9.87 -22.21 -5.82
C LEU A 271 -10.21 -22.72 -4.41
#